data_AF-A0A0S7ZW69-F1
#
_entry.id   AF-A0A0S7ZW69-F1
#
_cell.length_a   1.000
_cell.length_b   1.000
_cell.length_c   1.000
_cell.angle_alpha   90.00
_cell.angle_beta   90.00
_cell.angle_gamma   90.00
#
_symmetry.space_group_name_H-M   'P 1'
#
loop_
_entity.id
_entity.type
_entity.pdbx_description
1 polymer ?
#
loop_
_entity_poly.entity_id
_entity_poly.type
_entity_poly.pdbx_seq_one_letter_code
_entity_poly.pdbx_strand_id
1 'polypeptide(L)'
;MQKSSQKLTRDSLYSLEEYSNIRSDFRKKVIEHKKDRQVHIGPHATLYFEDALTMQYQVQEMLRIERIFEAEGIEEELSAYNPLVPDGSNWKATFMVEYDDPEERKVALQRMVGIEDRVWVQVEGYDKVFAIADEDLERTTQDKTSSVHFMRFELSDAMISAVKEGSRVSMGIDHKNYQYTVDGIDDNVRQSLSRDLQ
;
A
#
# COMPACT_ATOMS: atom_id res chain seq x y z
N MET A 1 -21.83 -0.61 3.23
CA MET A 1 -20.41 -0.33 3.56
C MET A 1 -19.60 -0.65 2.32
N GLN A 2 -18.71 0.24 1.89
CA GLN A 2 -17.79 -0.01 0.78
C GLN A 2 -16.83 -1.14 1.16
N LYS A 3 -16.63 -2.12 0.27
CA LYS A 3 -15.68 -3.21 0.50
C LYS A 3 -14.25 -2.68 0.35
N SER A 4 -13.28 -3.26 1.06
CA SER A 4 -11.89 -2.80 1.00
C SER A 4 -11.25 -2.97 -0.39
N SER A 5 -11.72 -3.94 -1.19
CA SER A 5 -11.32 -4.17 -2.58
C SER A 5 -12.25 -3.57 -3.64
N GLN A 6 -13.17 -2.67 -3.27
CA GLN A 6 -14.03 -2.00 -4.23
C GLN A 6 -13.38 -0.70 -4.71
N LYS A 7 -13.12 -0.60 -6.02
CA LYS A 7 -12.63 0.63 -6.65
C LYS A 7 -13.51 1.83 -6.29
N LEU A 8 -12.87 2.98 -6.15
CA LEU A 8 -13.50 4.24 -5.83
C LEU A 8 -14.20 4.80 -7.06
N THR A 9 -15.39 5.35 -6.83
CA THR A 9 -16.16 6.12 -7.80
C THR A 9 -16.47 7.48 -7.22
N ARG A 10 -16.97 8.41 -8.04
CA ARG A 10 -17.44 9.72 -7.55
C ARG A 10 -18.48 9.61 -6.44
N ASP A 11 -19.37 8.63 -6.50
CA ASP A 11 -20.38 8.38 -5.46
C ASP A 11 -19.79 7.90 -4.13
N SER A 12 -18.55 7.42 -4.14
CA SER A 12 -17.81 7.10 -2.92
C SER A 12 -17.08 8.31 -2.32
N LEU A 13 -17.13 9.48 -2.96
CA LEU A 13 -16.47 10.70 -2.50
C LEU A 13 -17.49 11.68 -1.91
N TYR A 14 -17.09 12.37 -0.86
CA TYR A 14 -17.74 13.56 -0.34
C TYR A 14 -17.42 14.77 -1.23
N SER A 15 -18.36 15.72 -1.30
CA SER A 15 -18.06 17.06 -1.81
C SER A 15 -17.03 17.78 -0.91
N LEU A 16 -16.40 18.84 -1.41
CA LEU A 16 -15.45 19.64 -0.62
C LEU A 16 -16.08 20.19 0.67
N GLU A 17 -17.35 20.60 0.62
CA GLU A 17 -18.09 21.12 1.77
C GLU A 17 -18.34 20.01 2.80
N GLU A 18 -18.91 18.88 2.36
CA GLU A 18 -19.17 17.74 3.24
C GLU A 18 -17.88 17.20 3.86
N TYR A 19 -16.83 17.05 3.04
CA TYR A 19 -15.53 16.59 3.53
C TYR A 19 -14.97 17.55 4.57
N SER A 20 -15.03 18.87 4.34
CA SER A 20 -14.58 19.86 5.31
C SER A 20 -15.27 19.70 6.67
N ASN A 21 -16.57 19.39 6.68
CA ASN A 21 -17.34 19.18 7.91
C ASN A 21 -16.95 17.90 8.66
N ILE A 22 -16.67 16.80 7.94
CA ILE A 22 -16.38 15.49 8.56
C ILE A 22 -14.88 15.16 8.68
N ARG A 23 -13.99 15.98 8.09
CA ARG A 23 -12.57 15.68 7.90
C ARG A 23 -11.86 15.22 9.16
N SER A 24 -12.13 15.89 10.29
CA SER A 24 -11.53 15.53 11.58
C SER A 24 -11.83 14.07 11.96
N ASP A 25 -13.09 13.68 11.85
CA ASP A 25 -13.53 12.34 12.28
C ASP A 25 -13.17 11.28 11.24
N PHE A 26 -13.24 11.63 9.95
CA PHE A 26 -12.77 10.75 8.88
C PHE A 26 -11.25 10.50 8.98
N ARG A 27 -10.45 11.53 9.27
CA ARG A 27 -9.01 11.38 9.53
C ARG A 27 -8.73 10.48 10.73
N LYS A 28 -9.45 10.65 11.85
CA LYS A 28 -9.30 9.77 13.04
C LYS A 28 -9.60 8.31 12.68
N LYS A 29 -10.69 8.07 11.94
CA LYS A 29 -11.06 6.74 11.45
C LYS A 29 -9.94 6.11 10.61
N VAL A 30 -9.35 6.88 9.69
CA VAL A 30 -8.28 6.39 8.80
C VAL A 30 -6.99 6.13 9.57
N ILE A 31 -6.64 7.00 10.53
CA ILE A 31 -5.46 6.77 11.40
C ILE A 31 -5.62 5.49 12.20
N GLU A 32 -6.80 5.25 12.78
CA GLU A 32 -7.06 4.01 13.53
C GLU A 32 -6.95 2.79 12.60
N HIS A 33 -7.55 2.87 11.41
CA HIS A 33 -7.48 1.81 10.41
C HIS A 33 -6.04 1.49 9.97
N LYS A 34 -5.22 2.53 9.75
CA LYS A 34 -3.82 2.38 9.31
C LYS A 34 -2.92 1.62 10.29
N LYS A 35 -3.29 1.55 11.58
CA LYS A 35 -2.51 0.78 12.58
C LYS A 35 -2.40 -0.70 12.20
N ASP A 36 -3.45 -1.26 11.61
CA ASP A 36 -3.53 -2.66 11.19
C ASP A 36 -3.16 -2.85 9.70
N ARG A 37 -2.56 -1.83 9.08
CA ARG A 37 -2.23 -1.80 7.65
C ARG A 37 -0.75 -1.53 7.40
N GLN A 38 0.10 -1.69 8.42
CA GLN A 38 1.53 -1.41 8.30
C GLN A 38 2.38 -2.57 8.82
N VAL A 39 3.44 -2.90 8.08
CA VAL A 39 4.41 -3.94 8.47
C VAL A 39 5.81 -3.36 8.33
N HIS A 40 6.52 -3.24 9.45
CA HIS A 40 7.92 -2.83 9.47
C HIS A 40 8.81 -4.04 9.18
N ILE A 41 9.69 -3.92 8.19
CA ILE A 41 10.62 -4.98 7.77
C ILE A 41 12.04 -4.50 8.05
N GLY A 42 12.57 -4.81 9.23
CA GLY A 42 13.86 -4.30 9.66
C GLY A 42 13.81 -2.80 10.04
N PRO A 43 14.97 -2.12 10.09
CA PRO A 43 15.07 -0.78 10.67
C PRO A 43 14.59 0.39 9.79
N HIS A 44 14.57 0.24 8.47
CA HIS A 44 14.40 1.37 7.53
C HIS A 44 13.39 1.09 6.42
N ALA A 45 12.54 0.07 6.56
CA ALA A 45 11.59 -0.32 5.54
C ALA A 45 10.21 -0.60 6.15
N THR A 46 9.19 -0.02 5.54
CA THR A 46 7.80 -0.21 5.97
C THR A 46 6.92 -0.46 4.74
N LEU A 47 6.04 -1.46 4.83
CA LEU A 47 4.93 -1.67 3.90
C LEU A 47 3.66 -1.07 4.48
N TYR A 48 3.05 -0.13 3.77
CA TYR A 48 1.74 0.42 4.06
C TYR A 48 0.72 -0.19 3.10
N PHE A 49 -0.08 -1.14 3.57
CA PHE A 49 -1.09 -1.80 2.75
C PHE A 49 -2.28 -0.88 2.50
N GLU A 50 -2.56 -0.64 1.22
CA GLU A 50 -3.58 0.28 0.74
C GLU A 50 -4.89 -0.47 0.47
N ASP A 51 -6.00 0.23 0.62
CA ASP A 51 -7.37 -0.25 0.42
C ASP A 51 -8.30 0.89 0.02
N ALA A 52 -9.58 0.60 -0.18
CA ALA A 52 -10.56 1.61 -0.51
C ALA A 52 -10.62 2.76 0.53
N LEU A 53 -10.48 2.49 1.84
CA LEU A 53 -10.59 3.54 2.86
C LEU A 53 -9.36 4.47 2.87
N THR A 54 -8.16 3.90 2.81
CA THR A 54 -6.91 4.63 2.74
C THR A 54 -6.80 5.45 1.45
N MET A 55 -7.26 4.90 0.31
CA MET A 55 -7.29 5.62 -0.97
C MET A 55 -8.38 6.68 -1.03
N GLN A 56 -9.57 6.41 -0.48
CA GLN A 56 -10.62 7.42 -0.37
C GLN A 56 -10.12 8.63 0.42
N TYR A 57 -9.38 8.39 1.50
CA TYR A 57 -8.74 9.46 2.25
C TYR A 57 -7.72 10.24 1.44
N GLN A 58 -6.87 9.58 0.65
CA GLN A 58 -5.89 10.30 -0.15
C GLN A 58 -6.52 11.14 -1.25
N VAL A 59 -7.47 10.58 -2.00
CA VAL A 59 -8.20 11.33 -3.02
C VAL A 59 -8.88 12.55 -2.39
N GLN A 60 -9.55 12.38 -1.24
CA GLN A 60 -10.20 13.51 -0.56
C GLN A 60 -9.23 14.60 -0.10
N GLU A 61 -8.05 14.22 0.41
CA GLU A 61 -7.05 15.20 0.80
C GLU A 61 -6.50 15.95 -0.41
N MET A 62 -6.26 15.27 -1.54
CA MET A 62 -5.83 15.91 -2.80
C MET A 62 -6.88 16.89 -3.32
N LEU A 63 -8.13 16.45 -3.46
CA LEU A 63 -9.24 17.31 -3.90
C LEU A 63 -9.36 18.56 -3.02
N ARG A 64 -9.19 18.41 -1.70
CA ARG A 64 -9.27 19.54 -0.75
C ARG A 64 -8.10 20.50 -0.86
N ILE A 65 -6.88 20.00 -0.95
CA ILE A 65 -5.65 20.82 -0.99
C ILE A 65 -5.63 21.64 -2.29
N GLU A 66 -5.90 20.97 -3.42
CA GLU A 66 -5.87 21.56 -4.75
C GLU A 66 -7.20 22.23 -5.13
N ARG A 67 -8.23 22.13 -4.28
CA ARG A 67 -9.59 22.66 -4.50
C ARG A 67 -10.22 22.16 -5.81
N ILE A 68 -10.05 20.88 -6.10
CA ILE A 68 -10.63 20.22 -7.27
C ILE A 68 -12.08 19.85 -6.96
N PHE A 69 -13.01 20.38 -7.74
CA PHE A 69 -14.45 20.07 -7.66
C PHE A 69 -15.09 19.80 -9.03
N GLU A 70 -14.37 20.09 -10.11
CA GLU A 70 -14.81 19.79 -11.47
C GLU A 70 -14.74 18.28 -11.73
N ALA A 71 -15.72 17.77 -12.48
CA ALA A 71 -15.87 16.33 -12.71
C ALA A 71 -14.62 15.68 -13.32
N GLU A 72 -14.00 16.33 -14.30
CA GLU A 72 -12.79 15.83 -14.98
C GLU A 72 -11.61 15.69 -14.02
N GLY A 73 -11.32 16.73 -13.23
CA GLY A 73 -10.24 16.66 -12.24
C GLY A 73 -10.48 15.61 -11.16
N ILE A 74 -11.74 15.36 -10.77
CA ILE A 74 -12.05 14.26 -9.83
C ILE A 74 -11.75 12.89 -10.47
N GLU A 75 -12.09 12.70 -11.75
CA GLU A 75 -11.80 11.45 -12.45
C GLU A 75 -10.29 11.23 -12.65
N GLU A 76 -9.52 12.30 -12.87
CA GLU A 76 -8.05 12.24 -12.93
C GLU A 76 -7.46 11.73 -11.60
N GLU A 77 -7.87 12.31 -10.46
CA GLU A 77 -7.43 11.86 -9.14
C GLU A 77 -7.88 10.41 -8.85
N LEU A 78 -9.13 10.07 -9.15
CA LEU A 78 -9.61 8.70 -9.02
C LEU A 78 -8.79 7.73 -9.86
N SER A 79 -8.44 8.10 -11.10
CA SER A 79 -7.64 7.26 -11.99
C SER A 79 -6.20 7.09 -11.49
N ALA A 80 -5.62 8.10 -10.86
CA ALA A 80 -4.28 8.03 -10.28
C ALA A 80 -4.21 7.12 -9.04
N TYR A 81 -5.23 7.13 -8.18
CA TYR A 81 -5.22 6.40 -6.91
C TYR A 81 -5.93 5.03 -6.94
N ASN A 82 -6.89 4.81 -7.84
CA ASN A 82 -7.56 3.52 -7.96
C ASN A 82 -6.63 2.32 -8.21
N PRO A 83 -5.49 2.43 -8.92
CA PRO A 83 -4.53 1.34 -9.05
C PRO A 83 -4.01 0.80 -7.71
N LEU A 84 -4.04 1.61 -6.64
CA LEU A 84 -3.62 1.22 -5.29
C LEU A 84 -4.73 0.55 -4.46
N VAL A 85 -5.96 0.47 -4.97
CA VAL A 85 -7.04 -0.29 -4.33
C VAL A 85 -6.92 -1.77 -4.76
N PRO A 86 -6.90 -2.75 -3.84
CA PRO A 86 -6.86 -4.16 -4.18
C PRO A 86 -8.12 -4.57 -4.95
N ASP A 87 -8.03 -5.61 -5.77
CA ASP A 87 -9.13 -6.06 -6.64
C ASP A 87 -9.79 -7.38 -6.20
N GLY A 88 -9.25 -8.03 -5.17
CA GLY A 88 -9.73 -9.32 -4.68
C GLY A 88 -8.73 -10.47 -4.83
N SER A 89 -7.78 -10.40 -5.76
CA SER A 89 -6.73 -11.42 -5.92
C SER A 89 -5.34 -10.94 -5.51
N ASN A 90 -5.20 -9.65 -5.21
CA ASN A 90 -3.92 -9.07 -4.78
C ASN A 90 -4.02 -8.20 -3.53
N TRP A 91 -2.86 -8.00 -2.93
CA TRP A 91 -2.61 -6.91 -2.01
C TRP A 91 -1.89 -5.77 -2.73
N LYS A 92 -2.25 -4.55 -2.35
CA LYS A 92 -1.60 -3.31 -2.79
C LYS A 92 -0.91 -2.67 -1.60
N ALA A 93 0.30 -2.18 -1.79
CA ALA A 93 1.04 -1.52 -0.73
C ALA A 93 1.91 -0.38 -1.26
N THR A 94 2.06 0.66 -0.45
CA THR A 94 3.13 1.64 -0.57
C THR A 94 4.32 1.17 0.24
N PHE A 95 5.43 0.87 -0.42
CA PHE A 95 6.70 0.56 0.22
C PHE A 95 7.51 1.83 0.44
N MET A 96 7.97 2.04 1.67
CA MET A 96 8.77 3.20 2.03
C MET A 96 10.13 2.78 2.60
N VAL A 97 11.18 3.43 2.12
CA VAL A 97 12.52 3.39 2.69
C VAL A 97 12.74 4.65 3.54
N GLU A 98 12.80 4.46 4.85
CA GLU A 98 12.68 5.52 5.84
C GLU A 98 14.00 5.76 6.58
N TYR A 99 14.55 6.95 6.36
CA TYR A 99 15.71 7.49 7.07
C TYR A 99 15.40 8.94 7.45
N ASP A 100 15.64 9.26 8.71
CA ASP A 100 15.41 10.60 9.28
C ASP A 100 16.33 11.63 8.63
N ASP A 101 17.61 11.29 8.44
CA ASP A 101 18.60 12.14 7.80
C ASP A 101 18.51 12.03 6.26
N PRO A 102 18.29 13.14 5.53
CA PRO A 102 18.20 13.13 4.06
C PRO A 102 19.48 12.70 3.33
N GLU A 103 20.67 13.00 3.87
CA GLU A 103 21.94 12.60 3.27
C GLU A 103 22.20 11.11 3.49
N GLU A 104 21.90 10.58 4.67
CA GLU A 104 21.92 9.13 4.92
C GLU A 104 20.95 8.40 4.00
N ARG A 105 19.71 8.90 3.86
CA ARG A 105 18.71 8.36 2.95
C ARG A 105 19.25 8.27 1.53
N LYS A 106 19.84 9.34 1.02
CA LYS A 106 20.39 9.39 -0.34
C LYS A 106 21.49 8.36 -0.57
N VAL A 107 22.40 8.18 0.39
CA VAL A 107 23.46 7.16 0.32
C VAL A 107 22.87 5.74 0.39
N ALA A 108 21.88 5.52 1.24
CA ALA A 108 21.22 4.24 1.38
C ALA A 108 20.48 3.84 0.08
N LEU A 109 19.69 4.75 -0.50
CA LEU A 109 18.98 4.52 -1.76
C LEU A 109 19.94 4.19 -2.92
N GLN A 110 21.10 4.84 -2.99
CA GLN A 110 22.13 4.50 -4.00
C GLN A 110 22.67 3.08 -3.84
N ARG A 111 22.73 2.54 -2.62
CA ARG A 111 23.16 1.15 -2.36
C ARG A 111 22.03 0.16 -2.61
N MET A 112 20.78 0.58 -2.51
CA MET A 112 19.59 -0.27 -2.56
C MET A 112 18.87 -0.24 -3.91
N VAL A 113 19.58 0.06 -5.00
CA VAL A 113 19.00 -0.01 -6.35
C VAL A 113 18.42 -1.41 -6.62
N GLY A 114 17.14 -1.47 -6.99
CA GLY A 114 16.41 -2.72 -7.23
C GLY A 114 15.92 -3.41 -5.95
N ILE A 115 15.83 -2.70 -4.82
CA ILE A 115 15.25 -3.23 -3.58
C ILE A 115 13.77 -3.55 -3.73
N GLU A 116 13.06 -2.75 -4.55
CA GLU A 116 11.63 -2.89 -4.84
C GLU A 116 11.29 -4.26 -5.44
N ASP A 117 12.17 -4.80 -6.29
CA ASP A 117 12.03 -6.12 -6.92
C ASP A 117 12.33 -7.30 -5.96
N ARG A 118 12.79 -7.00 -4.74
CA ARG A 118 13.22 -7.98 -3.74
C ARG A 118 12.31 -8.07 -2.53
N VAL A 119 11.24 -7.28 -2.52
CA VAL A 119 10.21 -7.34 -1.48
C VAL A 119 9.27 -8.51 -1.77
N TRP A 120 8.96 -9.30 -0.75
CA TRP A 120 8.14 -10.50 -0.89
C TRP A 120 7.15 -10.69 0.25
N VAL A 121 6.05 -11.37 -0.05
CA VAL A 121 5.11 -11.95 0.93
C VAL A 121 5.10 -13.46 0.78
N GLN A 122 4.81 -14.19 1.85
CA GLN A 122 4.72 -15.64 1.82
C GLN A 122 3.57 -16.11 2.71
N VAL A 123 2.64 -16.86 2.12
CA VAL A 123 1.63 -17.61 2.87
C VAL A 123 2.26 -18.95 3.26
N GLU A 124 2.08 -19.36 4.51
CA GLU A 124 2.62 -20.62 5.02
C GLU A 124 2.25 -21.81 4.13
N GLY A 125 3.24 -22.62 3.77
CA GLY A 125 3.07 -23.77 2.86
C GLY A 125 3.14 -23.43 1.37
N TYR A 126 3.33 -22.17 0.99
CA TYR A 126 3.46 -21.71 -0.40
C TYR A 126 4.80 -21.03 -0.68
N ASP A 127 5.14 -20.89 -1.96
CA ASP A 127 6.31 -20.13 -2.40
C ASP A 127 6.16 -18.63 -2.13
N LYS A 128 7.29 -17.92 -2.06
CA LYS A 128 7.32 -16.46 -1.95
C LYS A 128 6.69 -15.81 -3.19
N VAL A 129 5.83 -14.83 -2.95
CA VAL A 129 5.30 -13.92 -3.96
C VAL A 129 6.09 -12.62 -3.88
N PHE A 130 6.89 -12.34 -4.91
CA PHE A 130 7.62 -11.07 -5.03
C PHE A 130 6.69 -9.97 -5.53
N ALA A 131 6.95 -8.74 -5.07
CA ALA A 131 6.21 -7.57 -5.51
C ALA A 131 6.38 -7.32 -7.01
N ILE A 132 5.31 -6.88 -7.65
CA ILE A 132 5.37 -6.19 -8.94
C ILE A 132 5.30 -4.70 -8.62
N ALA A 133 6.40 -4.00 -8.83
CA ALA A 133 6.59 -2.61 -8.39
C ALA A 133 6.42 -1.60 -9.54
N ASP A 134 5.81 -0.46 -9.21
CA ASP A 134 5.74 0.77 -10.02
C ASP A 134 5.18 0.58 -11.44
N GLU A 135 4.20 -0.30 -11.61
CA GLU A 135 3.55 -0.59 -12.91
C GLU A 135 2.89 0.64 -13.54
N ASP A 136 2.47 1.58 -12.70
CA ASP A 136 1.75 2.80 -13.09
C ASP A 136 2.70 4.00 -13.34
N LEU A 137 4.02 3.82 -13.18
CA LEU A 137 5.02 4.87 -13.38
C LEU A 137 5.88 4.60 -14.62
N GLU A 138 6.00 5.59 -15.52
CA GLU A 138 7.02 5.56 -16.56
C GLU A 138 8.42 5.64 -15.92
N ARG A 139 9.19 4.54 -16.02
CA ARG A 139 10.54 4.45 -15.45
C ARG A 139 11.43 5.58 -15.96
N THR A 140 11.79 6.52 -15.09
CA THR A 140 12.54 7.73 -15.49
C THR A 140 14.01 7.73 -15.10
N THR A 141 14.51 6.78 -14.29
CA THR A 141 15.95 6.73 -13.96
C THR A 141 16.43 5.33 -13.58
N GLN A 142 17.43 4.80 -14.31
CA GLN A 142 18.06 3.49 -14.00
C GLN A 142 19.08 3.54 -12.86
N ASP A 143 19.56 4.74 -12.48
CA ASP A 143 20.75 4.89 -11.62
C ASP A 143 20.44 5.11 -10.13
N LYS A 144 19.18 5.30 -9.74
CA LYS A 144 18.77 5.58 -8.35
C LYS A 144 17.39 4.96 -8.07
N THR A 145 17.25 4.30 -6.92
CA THR A 145 15.93 3.86 -6.42
C THR A 145 15.20 5.00 -5.71
N SER A 146 13.88 4.88 -5.59
CA SER A 146 13.01 5.83 -4.92
C SER A 146 12.92 5.50 -3.42
N SER A 147 12.57 6.47 -2.59
CA SER A 147 12.19 6.18 -1.19
C SER A 147 10.78 5.65 -1.07
N VAL A 148 9.98 5.70 -2.14
CA VAL A 148 8.58 5.29 -2.18
C VAL A 148 8.33 4.49 -3.45
N HIS A 149 7.73 3.31 -3.31
CA HIS A 149 7.34 2.44 -4.43
C HIS A 149 5.90 1.95 -4.23
N PHE A 150 5.18 1.77 -5.33
CA PHE A 150 3.85 1.15 -5.32
C PHE A 150 3.97 -0.32 -5.69
N MET A 151 3.39 -1.18 -4.87
CA MET A 151 3.57 -2.63 -4.97
C MET A 151 2.24 -3.34 -5.15
N ARG A 152 2.25 -4.36 -5.99
CA ARG A 152 1.21 -5.38 -6.09
C ARG A 152 1.78 -6.76 -5.76
N PHE A 153 1.10 -7.49 -4.89
CA PHE A 153 1.38 -8.90 -4.60
C PHE A 153 0.22 -9.75 -5.10
N GLU A 154 0.43 -10.47 -6.20
CA GLU A 154 -0.60 -11.31 -6.80
C GLU A 154 -0.64 -12.69 -6.12
N LEU A 155 -1.79 -13.05 -5.55
CA LEU A 155 -1.98 -14.30 -4.83
C LEU A 155 -2.80 -15.29 -5.67
N SER A 156 -2.47 -16.58 -5.54
CA SER A 156 -3.30 -17.64 -6.11
C SER A 156 -4.54 -17.91 -5.24
N ASP A 157 -5.59 -18.50 -5.82
CA ASP A 157 -6.82 -18.89 -5.10
C ASP A 157 -6.55 -19.77 -3.88
N ALA A 158 -5.52 -20.64 -3.96
CA ALA A 158 -5.10 -21.51 -2.86
C ALA A 158 -4.48 -20.71 -1.70
N MET A 159 -3.63 -19.74 -2.03
CA MET A 159 -3.06 -18.81 -1.05
C MET A 159 -4.15 -17.95 -0.40
N ILE A 160 -5.11 -17.44 -1.19
CA ILE A 160 -6.23 -16.62 -0.70
C ILE A 160 -7.07 -17.42 0.31
N SER A 161 -7.44 -18.66 -0.05
CA SER A 161 -8.18 -19.56 0.84
C SER A 161 -7.41 -19.79 2.14
N ALA A 162 -6.12 -20.11 2.04
CA ALA A 162 -5.25 -20.36 3.19
C ALA A 162 -5.16 -19.14 4.13
N VAL A 163 -4.99 -17.93 3.60
CA VAL A 163 -4.97 -16.69 4.40
C VAL A 163 -6.29 -16.48 5.13
N LYS A 164 -7.43 -16.70 4.44
CA LYS A 164 -8.77 -16.57 5.02
C LYS A 164 -9.02 -17.59 6.13
N GLU A 165 -8.46 -18.79 6.00
CA GLU A 165 -8.54 -19.87 7.00
C GLU A 165 -7.64 -19.64 8.22
N GLY A 166 -6.73 -18.68 8.18
CA GLY A 166 -5.86 -18.39 9.32
C GLY A 166 -4.38 -18.66 9.10
N SER A 167 -3.98 -19.09 7.91
CA SER A 167 -2.58 -19.45 7.65
C SER A 167 -1.65 -18.26 7.90
N ARG A 168 -0.48 -18.55 8.47
CA ARG A 168 0.51 -17.54 8.80
C ARG A 168 0.99 -16.85 7.53
N VAL A 169 1.20 -15.53 7.62
CA VAL A 169 1.75 -14.72 6.53
C VAL A 169 3.07 -14.12 7.01
N SER A 170 4.14 -14.36 6.28
CA SER A 170 5.46 -13.76 6.51
C SER A 170 5.79 -12.78 5.39
N MET A 171 6.63 -11.80 5.69
CA MET A 171 7.05 -10.79 4.71
C MET A 171 8.54 -10.52 4.87
N GLY A 172 9.19 -10.08 3.80
CA GLY A 172 10.60 -9.75 3.88
C GLY A 172 11.14 -9.07 2.66
N ILE A 173 12.43 -8.77 2.74
CA ILE A 173 13.20 -8.16 1.65
C ILE A 173 14.49 -8.97 1.51
N ASP A 174 14.74 -9.47 0.29
CA ASP A 174 15.93 -10.27 -0.05
C ASP A 174 16.89 -9.46 -0.94
N HIS A 175 17.34 -8.31 -0.46
CA HIS A 175 18.28 -7.45 -1.18
C HIS A 175 19.69 -7.55 -0.56
N LYS A 176 20.74 -7.55 -1.39
CA LYS A 176 22.15 -7.71 -0.93
C LYS A 176 22.59 -6.71 0.15
N ASN A 177 21.97 -5.54 0.18
CA ASN A 177 22.24 -4.46 1.12
C ASN A 177 21.12 -4.26 2.15
N TYR A 178 20.06 -5.08 2.11
CA TYR A 178 18.93 -5.02 3.02
C TYR A 178 18.22 -6.38 3.05
N GLN A 179 18.55 -7.20 4.05
CA GLN A 179 18.02 -8.57 4.16
C GLN A 179 17.35 -8.76 5.52
N TYR A 180 16.02 -8.69 5.54
CA TYR A 180 15.22 -8.77 6.76
C TYR A 180 13.93 -9.55 6.50
N THR A 181 13.49 -10.27 7.52
CA THR A 181 12.28 -11.08 7.49
C THR A 181 11.45 -10.79 8.74
N VAL A 182 10.16 -10.56 8.54
CA VAL A 182 9.12 -10.65 9.56
C VAL A 182 8.51 -12.04 9.44
N ASP A 183 8.92 -12.94 10.33
CA ASP A 183 8.38 -14.29 10.34
C ASP A 183 7.05 -14.28 11.09
N GLY A 184 5.94 -14.31 10.36
CA GLY A 184 4.59 -14.13 10.89
C GLY A 184 4.27 -12.69 11.28
N ILE A 185 3.44 -12.02 10.49
CA ILE A 185 2.84 -10.74 10.86
C ILE A 185 1.80 -10.93 11.98
N ASP A 186 1.51 -9.85 12.70
CA ASP A 186 0.50 -9.86 13.76
C ASP A 186 -0.91 -10.23 13.22
N ASP A 187 -1.69 -10.93 14.03
CA ASP A 187 -3.00 -11.47 13.63
C ASP A 187 -4.01 -10.39 13.23
N ASN A 188 -4.00 -9.23 13.90
CA ASN A 188 -4.84 -8.08 13.53
C ASN A 188 -4.50 -7.57 12.12
N VAL A 189 -3.21 -7.50 11.77
CA VAL A 189 -2.77 -7.12 10.43
C VAL A 189 -3.21 -8.18 9.43
N ARG A 190 -2.93 -9.46 9.67
CA ARG A 190 -3.35 -10.56 8.78
C ARG A 190 -4.87 -10.55 8.54
N GLN A 191 -5.67 -10.39 9.58
CA GLN A 191 -7.14 -10.30 9.48
C GLN A 191 -7.61 -9.04 8.73
N SER A 192 -6.87 -7.93 8.84
CA SER A 192 -7.14 -6.73 8.07
C SER A 192 -6.87 -6.96 6.58
N LEU A 193 -5.72 -7.55 6.24
CA LEU A 193 -5.32 -7.85 4.86
C LEU A 193 -6.19 -8.93 4.20
N SER A 194 -6.70 -9.90 4.95
CA SER A 194 -7.56 -10.96 4.39
C SER A 194 -8.90 -10.43 3.85
N ARG A 195 -9.35 -9.26 4.33
CA ARG A 195 -10.59 -8.62 3.87
C ARG A 195 -10.48 -8.06 2.45
N ASP A 196 -9.26 -7.86 1.97
CA ASP A 196 -8.99 -7.37 0.62
C ASP A 196 -9.17 -8.46 -0.43
N LEU A 197 -9.17 -9.73 0.00
CA LEU A 197 -9.18 -10.89 -0.88
C LEU A 197 -10.59 -11.47 -1.04
N GLN A 198 -10.96 -11.94 -2.23
CA GLN A 198 -12.30 -12.44 -2.58
C GLN A 198 -12.39 -13.96 -2.72
#